data_AF-A0A959S2U6-F1
#
_entry.id   AF-A0A959S2U6-F1
#
_cell.length_a   1.000
_cell.length_b   1.000
_cell.length_c   1.000
_cell.angle_alpha   90.00
_cell.angle_beta   90.00
_cell.angle_gamma   90.00
#
_symmetry.space_group_name_H-M   'P 1'
#
loop_
_entity.id
_entity.type
_entity.pdbx_description
1 polymer ?
#
loop_
_entity_poly.entity_id
_entity_poly.type
_entity_poly.pdbx_seq_one_letter_code
_entity_poly.pdbx_strand_id
1 'polypeptide(L)' 'VAIIYLGSKGLLRKVPVNKVREFETEFLDYMDAKHRDVLDGLKAGQLTDEITGTLEKVAADLSAKY' A
#
# COMPACT_ATOMS: atom_id res chain seq x y z
N VAL A 1 2.45 -8.45 2.72
CA VAL A 1 2.10 -7.78 4.02
C VAL A 1 1.40 -6.45 3.80
N ALA A 2 1.93 -5.56 2.94
CA ALA A 2 1.33 -4.26 2.63
C ALA A 2 -0.17 -4.29 2.29
N ILE A 3 -0.58 -5.14 1.34
CA ILE A 3 -1.98 -5.20 0.87
C ILE A 3 -2.94 -5.71 1.95
N ILE A 4 -2.49 -6.63 2.80
CA ILE A 4 -3.29 -7.15 3.92
C ILE A 4 -3.52 -6.04 4.96
N TYR A 5 -2.51 -5.20 5.21
CA TYR A 5 -2.62 -4.04 6.09
C TYR A 5 -3.64 -3.01 5.57
N LEU A 6 -3.60 -2.73 4.26
CA LEU A 6 -4.56 -1.85 3.58
C LEU A 6 -6.00 -2.39 3.62
N GLY A 7 -6.15 -3.72 3.52
CA GLY A 7 -7.42 -4.40 3.71
C GLY A 7 -7.96 -4.24 5.13
N SER A 8 -7.10 -4.37 6.15
CA SER A 8 -7.49 -4.21 7.55
C SER A 8 -7.90 -2.77 7.91
N LYS A 9 -7.37 -1.77 7.19
CA LYS A 9 -7.77 -0.35 7.30
C LYS A 9 -9.03 -0.01 6.49
N GLY A 10 -9.56 -0.93 5.69
CA GLY A 10 -10.74 -0.71 4.86
C GLY A 10 -10.49 0.15 3.60
N LEU A 11 -9.23 0.43 3.25
CA LEU A 11 -8.87 1.19 2.05
C LEU A 11 -9.20 0.41 0.77
N LEU A 12 -9.06 -0.91 0.81
CA LEU A 12 -9.45 -1.80 -0.28
C LEU A 12 -10.97 -1.94 -0.46
N ARG A 13 -11.80 -1.45 0.47
CA ARG A 13 -13.27 -1.55 0.38
C ARG A 13 -13.85 -0.64 -0.70
N LYS A 14 -13.14 0.42 -1.08
CA LYS A 14 -13.52 1.33 -2.18
C LYS A 14 -13.06 0.82 -3.54
N VAL A 15 -12.01 0.00 -3.58
CA VAL A 15 -11.44 -0.52 -4.82
C VAL A 15 -12.24 -1.74 -5.27
N PRO A 16 -12.82 -1.73 -6.48
CA PRO A 16 -13.51 -2.90 -7.02
C PRO A 16 -12.51 -4.06 -7.19
N VAL A 17 -12.91 -5.27 -6.78
CA VAL A 17 -12.08 -6.51 -6.84
C VAL A 17 -11.44 -6.75 -8.21
N ASN A 18 -12.09 -6.30 -9.28
CA ASN A 18 -11.57 -6.45 -10.64
C ASN A 18 -10.37 -5.52 -10.95
N LYS A 19 -10.25 -4.40 -10.22
CA LYS A 19 -9.14 -3.44 -10.31
C LYS A 19 -8.09 -3.60 -9.21
N VAL A 20 -8.30 -4.51 -8.26
CA VAL A 20 -7.32 -4.80 -7.20
C VAL A 20 -5.98 -5.27 -7.78
N ARG A 21 -5.98 -5.97 -8.93
CA ARG A 21 -4.74 -6.37 -9.62
C ARG A 21 -3.96 -5.19 -10.20
N GLU A 22 -4.65 -4.23 -10.81
CA GLU A 22 -4.04 -3.00 -11.32
C GLU A 22 -3.50 -2.17 -10.16
N PHE A 23 -4.33 -1.97 -9.13
CA PHE A 23 -3.92 -1.30 -7.89
C PHE A 23 -2.69 -1.96 -7.26
N GLU A 24 -2.66 -3.29 -7.15
CA GLU A 24 -1.53 -4.01 -6.58
C GLU A 24 -0.24 -3.75 -7.36
N THR A 25 -0.32 -3.75 -8.69
CA THR A 25 0.83 -3.50 -9.57
C THR A 25 1.31 -2.05 -9.44
N GLU A 26 0.39 -1.08 -9.54
CA GLU A 26 0.71 0.34 -9.41
C GLU A 26 1.23 0.69 -8.02
N PHE A 27 0.66 0.09 -6.97
CA PHE A 27 1.09 0.26 -5.60
C PHE A 27 2.50 -0.30 -5.37
N LEU A 28 2.78 -1.49 -5.90
CA LEU A 28 4.12 -2.08 -5.84
C LEU A 28 5.14 -1.22 -6.60
N ASP A 29 4.79 -0.74 -7.78
CA ASP A 29 5.65 0.12 -8.59
C ASP A 29 5.92 1.46 -7.90
N TYR A 30 4.89 2.08 -7.31
CA TYR A 30 5.03 3.33 -6.57
C TYR A 30 5.84 3.15 -5.27
N MET A 31 5.65 2.03 -4.58
CA MET A 31 6.45 1.68 -3.41
C MET A 31 7.91 1.39 -3.77
N ASP A 32 8.19 0.69 -4.87
CA ASP A 32 9.55 0.43 -5.31
C ASP A 32 10.26 1.72 -5.78
N ALA A 33 9.53 2.59 -6.48
CA ALA A 33 10.04 3.84 -7.04
C ALA A 33 10.29 4.94 -5.99
N LYS A 34 9.40 5.10 -5.00
CA LYS A 34 9.48 6.20 -4.01
C LYS A 34 9.74 5.78 -2.57
N HIS A 35 9.40 4.55 -2.20
CA HIS A 35 9.36 4.11 -0.81
C HIS A 35 10.11 2.78 -0.61
N ARG A 36 11.27 2.65 -1.26
CA ARG A 36 12.13 1.48 -1.14
C ARG A 36 12.61 1.25 0.30
N ASP A 37 12.84 2.32 1.06
CA ASP A 37 13.09 2.30 2.51
C ASP A 37 11.95 1.62 3.30
N VAL A 38 10.71 1.82 2.87
CA VAL A 38 9.53 1.26 3.52
C VAL A 38 9.41 -0.24 3.23
N LEU A 39 9.77 -0.65 2.00
CA LEU A 39 9.91 -2.06 1.62
C LEU A 39 11.03 -2.75 2.43
N ASP A 40 12.16 -2.07 2.61
CA ASP A 40 13.30 -2.60 3.36
C ASP A 40 12.99 -2.71 4.86
N GLY A 41 12.33 -1.70 5.45
CA GLY A 41 11.84 -1.74 6.82
C GLY A 41 10.79 -2.83 7.05
N LEU A 42 9.86 -3.03 6.11
CA LEU A 42 8.92 -4.16 6.12
C LEU A 42 9.65 -5.50 6.05
N LYS A 43 10.71 -5.60 5.25
CA LYS A 43 11.55 -6.80 5.13
C LYS A 43 12.34 -7.07 6.41
N ALA A 44 12.78 -6.02 7.09
CA ALA A 44 13.45 -6.06 8.39
C ALA A 44 12.49 -6.34 9.56
N GLY A 45 11.17 -6.40 9.31
CA GLY A 45 10.15 -6.62 10.34
C GLY A 45 9.82 -5.36 11.16
N GLN A 46 10.31 -4.19 10.73
CA GLN A 46 9.97 -2.92 11.32
C GLN A 46 8.67 -2.39 10.71
N LEU A 47 7.57 -2.64 11.42
CA LEU A 47 6.29 -1.97 11.18
C LEU A 47 6.24 -0.71 12.04
N THR A 48 6.99 0.32 11.63
CA THR A 48 6.92 1.64 12.27
C THR A 48 5.71 2.43 11.77
N ASP A 49 5.13 3.27 12.63
CA ASP A 49 3.98 4.13 12.30
C ASP A 49 4.21 5.00 11.05
N GLU A 50 5.47 5.33 10.76
CA GLU A 50 5.88 6.11 9.59
C GLU A 50 5.72 5.31 8.28
N ILE A 51 6.08 4.02 8.33
CA ILE A 51 5.92 3.06 7.23
C ILE A 51 4.43 2.85 6.98
N THR A 52 3.66 2.54 8.02
CA THR A 52 2.22 2.32 7.88
C THR A 52 1.48 3.58 7.43
N GLY A 53 1.84 4.76 7.95
CA GLY A 53 1.25 6.03 7.53
C GLY A 53 1.55 6.38 6.06
N THR A 54 2.75 6.04 5.59
CA THR A 54 3.12 6.19 4.17
C THR A 54 2.35 5.22 3.29
N LEU A 55 2.27 3.94 3.67
CA LEU A 55 1.44 2.95 2.97
C LEU A 55 -0.02 3.41 2.88
N GLU A 56 -0.57 3.90 3.99
CA GLU A 56 -1.94 4.39 4.03
C GLU A 56 -2.16 5.59 3.12
N LYS A 57 -1.25 6.56 3.11
CA LYS A 57 -1.35 7.70 2.19
C LYS A 57 -1.31 7.27 0.74
N VAL A 58 -0.33 6.45 0.36
CA VAL A 58 -0.15 5.97 -1.01
C VAL A 58 -1.36 5.15 -1.45
N ALA A 59 -1.84 4.25 -0.58
CA ALA A 59 -3.01 3.46 -0.86
C ALA A 59 -4.30 4.27 -0.86
N ALA A 60 -4.46 5.26 0.00
CA ALA A 60 -5.62 6.17 -0.01
C ALA A 60 -5.65 6.99 -1.31
N ASP A 61 -4.50 7.46 -1.77
CA ASP A 61 -4.37 8.21 -3.02
C ASP A 61 -4.70 7.34 -4.24
N LEU A 62 -4.10 6.15 -4.32
CA LEU A 62 -4.39 5.17 -5.37
C LEU A 62 -5.85 4.68 -5.31
N SER A 63 -6.36 4.32 -4.14
CA SER A 63 -7.73 3.82 -3.98
C SER A 63 -8.79 4.90 -4.22
N ALA A 64 -8.47 6.18 -4.07
CA ALA A 64 -9.34 7.27 -4.47
C ALA A 64 -9.40 7.46 -6.00
N LYS A 65 -8.38 6.97 -6.72
CA LYS A 65 -8.30 6.99 -8.18
C LYS A 65 -9.10 5.86 -8.85
N TYR A 66 -9.55 4.87 -8.06
CA TYR A 66 -10.17 3.63 -8.53
C TYR A 66 -11.62 3.46 -8.09
#